data_AF-A0A2E4D3E5-F1
#
_entry.id   AF-A0A2E4D3E5-F1
#
_cell.length_a   1.000
_cell.length_b   1.000
_cell.length_c   1.000
_cell.angle_alpha   90.00
_cell.angle_beta   90.00
_cell.angle_gamma   90.00
#
_symmetry.space_group_name_H-M   'P 1'
#
loop_
_entity.id
_entity.type
_entity.pdbx_description
1 polymer ?
#
loop_
_entity_poly.entity_id
_entity_poly.type
_entity_poly.pdbx_seq_one_letter_code
_entity_poly.pdbx_strand_id
1 'polypeptide(L)'
;MKLLNIFGALFLLVFISSCGSDPEVDAVVEKLSSEEDWSKSDIKCYVKAIKKGLTDDQWDQFLVMSDVKEEEKKSDVTMDDIGKAMGETFAMMPVIMASAVKCGIPMDM
;
A
#
# COMPACT_ATOMS: atom_id res chain seq x y z
N MET A 1 30.95 -17.72 -13.18
CA MET A 1 30.91 -16.57 -12.25
C MET A 1 29.72 -15.64 -12.55
N LYS A 2 28.48 -16.15 -12.47
CA LYS A 2 27.25 -15.32 -12.63
C LYS A 2 26.14 -15.67 -11.63
N LEU A 3 26.24 -16.82 -10.94
CA LEU A 3 25.26 -17.30 -9.96
C LEU A 3 25.50 -16.77 -8.53
N LEU A 4 26.70 -16.24 -8.24
CA LEU A 4 27.06 -15.74 -6.90
C LEU A 4 26.43 -14.37 -6.56
N ASN A 5 26.01 -13.59 -7.55
CA ASN A 5 25.43 -12.26 -7.32
C ASN A 5 23.93 -12.27 -6.99
N ILE A 6 23.20 -13.37 -7.28
CA ILE A 6 21.77 -13.44 -7.02
C ILE A 6 21.49 -13.87 -5.56
N PHE A 7 22.34 -14.73 -5.00
CA PHE A 7 22.21 -15.15 -3.60
C PHE A 7 22.62 -14.07 -2.59
N GLY A 8 23.50 -13.13 -2.97
CA GLY A 8 23.90 -12.01 -2.12
C GLY A 8 22.77 -10.98 -1.90
N ALA A 9 21.94 -10.75 -2.91
CA ALA A 9 20.74 -9.91 -2.77
C ALA A 9 19.65 -10.59 -1.93
N LEU A 10 19.56 -11.92 -1.98
CA LEU A 10 18.57 -12.68 -1.22
C LEU A 10 18.89 -12.72 0.29
N PHE A 11 20.17 -12.76 0.69
CA PHE A 11 20.56 -12.82 2.10
C PHE A 11 20.45 -11.46 2.84
N LEU A 12 20.53 -10.33 2.12
CA LEU A 12 20.26 -9.00 2.68
C LEU A 12 18.77 -8.78 3.00
N LEU A 13 17.86 -9.49 2.33
CA LEU A 13 16.43 -9.47 2.64
C LEU A 13 16.07 -10.25 3.91
N VAL A 14 16.89 -11.23 4.33
CA VAL A 14 16.59 -12.05 5.52
C VAL A 14 16.93 -11.32 6.82
N PHE A 15 17.89 -10.38 6.81
CA PHE A 15 18.22 -9.58 8.01
C PHE A 15 17.19 -8.47 8.33
N ILE A 16 16.25 -8.17 7.43
CA ILE A 16 15.14 -7.24 7.68
C ILE A 16 13.99 -7.94 8.45
N SER A 17 13.94 -9.28 8.44
CA SER A 17 12.90 -10.06 9.13
C SER A 17 12.97 -10.03 10.67
N SER A 18 13.99 -9.39 11.26
CA SER A 18 14.12 -9.22 12.71
C SER A 18 13.52 -7.91 13.25
N CYS A 19 13.01 -7.03 12.39
CA CYS A 19 12.08 -5.97 12.78
C CYS A 19 10.70 -6.41 12.30
N GLY A 20 9.77 -6.69 13.22
CA GLY A 20 8.42 -7.18 12.91
C GLY A 20 7.50 -6.17 12.20
N SER A 21 7.99 -5.48 11.18
CA SER A 21 7.22 -4.62 10.30
C SER A 21 6.83 -5.37 9.02
N ASP A 22 5.60 -5.12 8.59
CA ASP A 22 5.04 -5.65 7.37
C ASP A 22 5.72 -4.94 6.18
N PRO A 23 6.42 -5.67 5.29
CA PRO A 23 7.21 -5.08 4.22
C PRO A 23 6.38 -4.30 3.20
N GLU A 24 5.10 -4.67 3.01
CA GLU A 24 4.20 -3.93 2.12
C GLU A 24 3.80 -2.61 2.76
N VAL A 25 3.47 -2.64 4.06
CA VAL A 25 3.18 -1.42 4.84
C VAL A 25 4.37 -0.47 4.82
N ASP A 26 5.58 -0.99 5.02
CA ASP A 26 6.79 -0.16 4.97
C ASP A 26 7.01 0.45 3.58
N ALA A 27 6.74 -0.28 2.49
CA ALA A 27 6.84 0.25 1.13
C ALA A 27 5.86 1.41 0.87
N VAL A 28 4.60 1.28 1.30
CA VAL A 28 3.63 2.39 1.20
C VAL A 28 4.06 3.58 2.06
N VAL A 29 4.57 3.33 3.28
CA VAL A 29 5.04 4.40 4.18
C VAL A 29 6.20 5.18 3.56
N GLU A 30 7.18 4.49 2.97
CA GLU A 30 8.29 5.18 2.29
C GLU A 30 7.82 5.99 1.08
N LYS A 31 6.90 5.44 0.27
CA LYS A 31 6.34 6.17 -0.87
C LYS A 31 5.63 7.44 -0.43
N LEU A 32 4.65 7.33 0.47
CA LEU A 32 3.90 8.49 0.97
C LEU A 32 4.80 9.51 1.68
N SER A 33 5.86 9.05 2.39
CA SER A 33 6.82 9.97 3.03
C SER A 33 7.66 10.77 2.03
N SER A 34 7.72 10.34 0.77
CA SER A 34 8.40 11.06 -0.31
C SER A 34 7.50 12.01 -1.09
N GLU A 35 6.18 11.80 -1.03
CA GLU A 35 5.17 12.54 -1.79
C GLU A 35 4.44 13.59 -0.94
N GLU A 36 4.21 13.27 0.34
CA GLU A 36 3.43 14.09 1.27
C GLU A 36 4.34 14.77 2.30
N ASP A 37 3.98 15.98 2.72
CA ASP A 37 4.67 16.71 3.81
C ASP A 37 4.15 16.31 5.21
N TRP A 38 3.72 15.06 5.36
CA TRP A 38 3.24 14.52 6.64
C TRP A 38 4.39 13.90 7.43
N SER A 39 4.27 13.87 8.75
CA SER A 39 5.27 13.20 9.56
C SER A 39 5.30 11.69 9.26
N LYS A 40 6.49 11.09 9.22
CA LYS A 40 6.64 9.64 9.00
C LYS A 40 5.85 8.80 10.04
N SER A 41 5.67 9.33 11.25
CA SER A 41 4.83 8.71 12.29
C SER A 41 3.35 8.70 11.92
N ASP A 42 2.82 9.79 11.36
CA ASP A 42 1.41 9.91 10.98
C ASP A 42 1.12 9.06 9.75
N ILE A 43 2.02 9.06 8.77
CA ILE A 43 1.97 8.17 7.60
C ILE A 43 1.95 6.71 8.05
N LYS A 44 2.84 6.32 8.97
CA LYS A 44 2.87 4.96 9.51
C LYS A 44 1.60 4.60 10.28
N CYS A 45 1.02 5.54 11.02
CA CYS A 45 -0.29 5.34 11.66
C CYS A 45 -1.36 5.08 10.61
N TYR A 46 -1.40 5.91 9.57
CA TYR A 46 -2.40 5.91 8.52
C TYR A 46 -2.39 4.63 7.71
N VAL A 47 -1.24 4.24 7.15
CA VAL A 47 -1.11 3.01 6.36
C VAL A 47 -1.47 1.77 7.20
N LYS A 48 -1.04 1.72 8.48
CA LYS A 48 -1.42 0.62 9.38
C LYS A 48 -2.90 0.60 9.70
N ALA A 49 -3.54 1.76 9.83
CA ALA A 49 -4.97 1.86 10.08
C ALA A 49 -5.77 1.38 8.85
N ILE A 50 -5.31 1.72 7.64
CA ILE A 50 -5.88 1.22 6.38
C ILE A 50 -5.74 -0.30 6.30
N LYS A 51 -4.53 -0.85 6.40
CA LYS A 51 -4.31 -2.32 6.34
C LYS A 51 -5.17 -3.08 7.36
N LYS A 52 -5.37 -2.52 8.55
CA LYS A 52 -6.21 -3.14 9.59
C LYS A 52 -7.72 -3.04 9.29
N GLY A 53 -8.15 -2.01 8.58
CA GLY A 53 -9.55 -1.75 8.28
C GLY A 53 -10.03 -2.38 6.97
N LEU A 54 -9.12 -2.71 6.06
CA LEU A 54 -9.40 -3.37 4.78
C LEU A 54 -9.30 -4.89 4.89
N THR A 55 -10.05 -5.60 4.04
CA THR A 55 -9.77 -7.02 3.77
C THR A 55 -8.46 -7.16 2.99
N ASP A 56 -7.90 -8.37 2.90
CA ASP A 56 -6.66 -8.58 2.13
C ASP A 56 -6.85 -8.26 0.64
N ASP A 57 -8.01 -8.59 0.05
CA ASP A 57 -8.32 -8.23 -1.34
C ASP A 57 -8.39 -6.71 -1.54
N GLN A 58 -9.01 -5.98 -0.60
CA GLN A 58 -9.08 -4.52 -0.64
C GLN A 58 -7.71 -3.88 -0.41
N TRP A 59 -6.88 -4.46 0.47
CA TRP A 59 -5.51 -4.01 0.66
C TRP A 59 -4.68 -4.17 -0.62
N ASP A 60 -4.83 -5.30 -1.31
CA ASP A 60 -4.16 -5.51 -2.60
C ASP A 60 -4.60 -4.48 -3.65
N GLN A 61 -5.90 -4.15 -3.71
CA GLN A 61 -6.40 -3.07 -4.57
C GLN A 61 -5.81 -1.71 -4.17
N PHE A 62 -5.71 -1.42 -2.86
CA PHE A 62 -5.09 -0.19 -2.38
C PHE A 62 -3.60 -0.11 -2.74
N LEU A 63 -2.85 -1.22 -2.69
CA LEU A 63 -1.45 -1.28 -3.13
C LEU A 63 -1.30 -1.01 -4.62
N VAL A 64 -2.24 -1.48 -5.42
CA VAL A 64 -2.30 -1.20 -6.86
C VAL A 64 -2.62 0.28 -7.12
N MET A 65 -3.63 0.83 -6.45
CA MET A 65 -4.01 2.26 -6.57
C MET A 65 -2.92 3.21 -6.10
N SER A 66 -2.08 2.78 -5.17
CA SER A 66 -0.94 3.56 -4.66
C SER A 66 0.34 3.32 -5.47
N ASP A 67 0.28 2.70 -6.65
CA ASP A 67 1.40 2.26 -7.50
C ASP A 67 2.54 1.54 -6.76
N VAL A 68 2.25 0.91 -5.63
CA VAL A 68 3.22 0.07 -4.90
C VAL A 68 3.27 -1.33 -5.51
N LYS A 69 2.18 -1.76 -6.14
CA LYS A 69 2.05 -3.02 -6.89
C LYS A 69 1.59 -2.71 -8.31
N GLU A 70 2.19 -3.36 -9.31
CA GLU A 70 1.76 -3.17 -10.70
C GLU A 70 0.36 -3.78 -10.91
N GLU A 71 -0.51 -3.07 -11.64
CA GLU A 71 -1.71 -3.70 -12.21
C GLU A 71 -1.28 -4.83 -13.14
N GLU A 72 -1.70 -6.05 -12.86
CA GLU A 72 -1.71 -7.11 -13.86
C GLU A 72 -2.69 -6.69 -14.96
N LYS A 73 -2.16 -6.04 -16.01
CA LYS A 73 -2.93 -5.56 -17.16
C LYS A 73 -3.74 -6.70 -17.76
N LYS A 74 -5.01 -6.79 -17.37
CA LYS A 74 -6.01 -7.57 -18.11
C LYS A 74 -6.33 -6.79 -19.37
N SER A 75 -5.97 -7.36 -20.51
CA SER A 75 -5.98 -6.74 -21.83
C SER A 75 -7.37 -6.46 -22.43
N ASP A 76 -8.44 -6.55 -21.65
CA ASP A 76 -9.82 -6.29 -22.09
C ASP A 76 -10.60 -5.67 -20.92
N VAL A 77 -10.46 -4.35 -20.73
CA VAL A 77 -11.25 -3.61 -19.73
C VAL A 77 -12.67 -3.44 -20.28
N THR A 78 -13.64 -4.14 -19.71
CA THR A 78 -15.05 -3.98 -20.04
C THR A 78 -15.71 -2.89 -19.17
N MET A 79 -16.88 -2.38 -19.57
CA MET A 79 -17.65 -1.44 -18.72
C MET A 79 -18.04 -2.04 -17.36
N ASP A 80 -18.24 -3.36 -17.29
CA ASP A 80 -18.51 -4.06 -16.04
C ASP A 80 -17.28 -4.06 -15.11
N ASP A 81 -16.07 -4.14 -15.67
CA ASP A 81 -14.83 -4.06 -14.89
C ASP A 81 -14.61 -2.66 -14.31
N ILE A 82 -14.97 -1.61 -15.05
CA ILE A 82 -14.92 -0.22 -14.55
C ILE A 82 -15.91 -0.02 -13.41
N GLY A 83 -17.14 -0.50 -13.56
CA GLY A 83 -18.17 -0.41 -12.51
C GLY A 83 -17.75 -1.13 -11.23
N LYS A 84 -17.10 -2.28 -11.38
CA LYS A 84 -16.55 -3.05 -10.26
C LYS A 84 -15.37 -2.34 -9.58
N ALA A 85 -14.42 -1.81 -10.34
CA ALA A 85 -13.27 -1.06 -9.81
C ALA A 85 -13.71 0.21 -9.06
N MET A 86 -14.70 0.93 -9.59
CA MET A 86 -15.31 2.06 -8.88
C MET A 86 -15.99 1.60 -7.58
N GLY A 87 -16.78 0.53 -7.63
CA GLY A 87 -17.45 -0.03 -6.45
C GLY A 87 -16.47 -0.43 -5.34
N GLU A 88 -15.35 -1.05 -5.70
CA GLU A 88 -14.30 -1.45 -4.76
C GLU A 88 -13.58 -0.23 -4.17
N THR A 89 -13.27 0.78 -4.98
CA THR A 89 -12.71 2.04 -4.49
C THR A 89 -13.64 2.75 -3.51
N PHE A 90 -14.93 2.85 -3.86
CA PHE A 90 -15.94 3.44 -2.98
C PHE A 90 -16.09 2.67 -1.66
N ALA A 91 -15.95 1.34 -1.68
CA ALA A 91 -16.01 0.51 -0.48
C ALA A 91 -14.80 0.75 0.45
N MET A 92 -13.64 1.12 -0.09
CA MET A 92 -12.44 1.44 0.70
C MET A 92 -12.45 2.86 1.27
N MET A 93 -13.15 3.79 0.60
CA MET A 93 -13.19 5.22 0.96
C MET A 93 -13.47 5.50 2.45
N PRO A 94 -14.46 4.86 3.11
CA PRO A 94 -14.74 5.13 4.52
C PRO A 94 -13.57 4.76 5.44
N VAL A 95 -12.86 3.66 5.13
CA VAL A 95 -11.70 3.21 5.91
C VAL A 95 -10.53 4.17 5.72
N ILE A 96 -10.30 4.60 4.48
CA ILE A 96 -9.26 5.58 4.14
C ILE A 96 -9.50 6.89 4.89
N MET A 97 -10.71 7.45 4.79
CA MET A 97 -11.09 8.68 5.50
C MET A 97 -11.00 8.54 7.02
N ALA A 98 -11.55 7.46 7.59
CA ALA A 98 -11.49 7.23 9.02
C ALA A 98 -10.05 7.07 9.53
N SER A 99 -9.17 6.49 8.71
CA SER A 99 -7.74 6.34 9.02
C SER A 99 -7.03 7.70 9.03
N ALA A 100 -7.32 8.57 8.05
CA ALA A 100 -6.75 9.91 7.99
C ALA A 100 -7.16 10.74 9.23
N VAL A 101 -8.46 10.76 9.54
CA VAL A 101 -8.99 11.45 10.74
C VAL A 101 -8.35 10.92 12.01
N LYS A 102 -8.25 9.60 12.14
CA LYS A 102 -7.67 8.94 13.31
C LYS A 102 -6.19 9.30 13.52
N CYS A 103 -5.45 9.45 12.42
CA CYS A 103 -4.01 9.71 12.46
C CYS A 103 -3.67 11.20 12.32
N GLY A 104 -4.67 12.09 12.38
CA GLY A 104 -4.45 13.53 12.32
C GLY A 104 -3.96 14.04 10.96
N ILE A 105 -4.15 13.25 9.90
CA ILE A 105 -3.77 13.66 8.55
C ILE A 105 -4.78 14.70 8.06
N PRO A 106 -4.31 15.87 7.60
CA PRO A 106 -5.18 16.89 7.04
C PRO A 106 -5.90 16.33 5.81
N MET A 107 -7.22 16.24 5.92
CA MET A 107 -8.07 15.94 4.77
C MET A 107 -8.48 17.25 4.14
N ASP A 108 -7.55 17.87 3.42
CA ASP A 108 -7.86 18.98 2.54
C ASP A 108 -8.65 18.40 1.35
N MET A 109 -9.99 18.33 1.52
CA MET A 109 -10.94 18.16 0.43
C MET A 109 -11.42 19.53 -0.06
#